data_AF-A0A2K5MM20-F1
#
_entry.id   AF-A0A2K5MM20-F1
#
_cell.length_a   1.000
_cell.length_b   1.000
_cell.length_c   1.000
_cell.angle_alpha   90.00
_cell.angle_beta   90.00
_cell.angle_gamma   90.00
#
_symmetry.space_group_name_H-M   'P 1'
#
loop_
_entity.id
_entity.type
_entity.pdbx_description
1 polymer ?
#
loop_
_entity_poly.entity_id
_entity_poly.type
_entity_poly.pdbx_seq_one_letter_code
_entity_poly.pdbx_strand_id
1 'polypeptide(L)'
;MGNGGRSGLQQGKGNVDGVAATPTAASASCQYRCIECNQEAKELYRDYNHGVLKITICKSCQKPVDKYIEYDPVIILINAILCKAQAYRHVLFNTQINIHGKLCIFCLLCEAYLRWWQLQDSNQNTAPDDLIRYAKEWDFYRMFAIAALEQTAYFIGIFTFLWVERPMTAKKKPNFILLLKALLLSSYGKLLLIPAVIWEHDYTPLCLKLIKVFVLTSNFQAIKVTLNINRKLSFLAMVSGLLLESIMVYFFQSMEWDVGSDCAIYKSQDF
;
A
#
# COMPACT_ATOMS: atom_id res chain seq x y z
N MET A 1 -34.21 -84.81 39.02
CA MET A 1 -32.96 -84.24 39.54
C MET A 1 -32.43 -83.22 38.54
N GLY A 2 -32.29 -81.95 38.96
CA GLY A 2 -31.32 -80.99 38.40
C GLY A 2 -31.69 -80.19 37.14
N ASN A 3 -32.07 -78.92 37.37
CA ASN A 3 -31.65 -77.64 36.73
C ASN A 3 -31.20 -77.65 35.25
N GLY A 4 -31.56 -76.71 34.37
CA GLY A 4 -31.83 -75.28 34.55
C GLY A 4 -30.78 -74.44 33.77
N GLY A 5 -31.23 -73.48 32.95
CA GLY A 5 -30.40 -72.38 32.37
C GLY A 5 -30.14 -72.50 30.86
N ARG A 6 -30.92 -71.88 29.94
CA ARG A 6 -30.97 -70.46 29.49
C ARG A 6 -29.67 -69.89 28.88
N SER A 7 -29.72 -69.72 27.55
CA SER A 7 -29.46 -68.51 26.75
C SER A 7 -28.38 -67.51 27.22
N GLY A 8 -27.43 -67.22 26.35
CA GLY A 8 -26.51 -66.08 26.50
C GLY A 8 -25.62 -65.87 25.29
N LEU A 9 -26.16 -65.24 24.24
CA LEU A 9 -25.39 -64.59 23.17
C LEU A 9 -24.62 -63.42 23.82
N GLN A 10 -23.29 -63.41 23.70
CA GLN A 10 -22.47 -62.36 24.31
C GLN A 10 -22.57 -61.05 23.50
N GLN A 11 -22.90 -59.98 24.23
CA GLN A 11 -23.02 -58.60 23.77
C GLN A 11 -21.69 -58.05 23.26
N GLY A 12 -21.67 -57.64 21.99
CA GLY A 12 -20.75 -56.64 21.44
C GLY A 12 -21.44 -55.29 21.41
N LYS A 13 -21.16 -54.51 22.45
CA LYS A 13 -21.60 -53.13 22.75
C LYS A 13 -21.67 -52.24 21.50
N GLY A 14 -22.84 -51.63 21.27
CA GLY A 14 -22.98 -50.57 20.28
C GLY A 14 -22.17 -49.33 20.66
N ASN A 15 -21.61 -48.67 19.66
CA ASN A 15 -21.46 -47.23 19.68
C ASN A 15 -21.88 -46.68 18.33
N VAL A 16 -23.04 -46.04 18.33
CA VAL A 16 -23.58 -45.24 17.22
C VAL A 16 -22.94 -43.88 17.38
N ASP A 17 -21.86 -43.59 16.67
CA ASP A 17 -21.33 -42.23 16.57
C ASP A 17 -20.52 -42.09 15.28
N GLY A 18 -20.79 -41.03 14.53
CA GLY A 18 -19.98 -40.65 13.37
C GLY A 18 -20.73 -40.59 12.04
N VAL A 19 -22.00 -40.17 12.04
CA VAL A 19 -22.50 -39.42 10.88
C VAL A 19 -21.55 -38.22 10.77
N ALA A 20 -20.67 -38.25 9.76
CA ALA A 20 -19.78 -37.15 9.44
C ALA A 20 -20.66 -35.93 9.23
N ALA A 21 -20.71 -35.11 10.28
CA ALA A 21 -21.46 -33.89 10.30
C ALA A 21 -20.94 -33.05 9.15
N THR A 22 -21.83 -32.80 8.19
CA THR A 22 -21.84 -31.60 7.37
C THR A 22 -21.30 -30.47 8.25
N PRO A 23 -20.20 -29.78 7.88
CA PRO A 23 -19.75 -28.66 8.67
C PRO A 23 -20.89 -27.64 8.64
N THR A 24 -21.56 -27.58 9.78
CA THR A 24 -22.57 -26.61 10.14
C THR A 24 -22.02 -25.26 9.74
N ALA A 25 -22.88 -24.45 9.12
CA ALA A 25 -22.63 -23.07 8.77
C ALA A 25 -22.24 -22.25 10.01
N ALA A 26 -21.01 -22.44 10.47
CA ALA A 26 -20.32 -21.52 11.35
C ALA A 26 -20.22 -20.22 10.56
N SER A 27 -20.67 -19.16 11.19
CA SER A 27 -20.63 -17.78 10.71
C SER A 27 -19.32 -17.47 9.99
N ALA A 28 -19.30 -17.66 8.67
CA ALA A 28 -18.19 -17.26 7.83
C ALA A 28 -18.10 -15.74 7.94
N SER A 29 -17.11 -15.26 8.69
CA SER A 29 -16.74 -13.86 8.69
C SER A 29 -16.54 -13.47 7.24
N CYS A 30 -17.23 -12.42 6.79
CA CYS A 30 -17.05 -11.91 5.43
C CYS A 30 -15.64 -11.34 5.31
N GLN A 31 -14.66 -12.17 4.95
CA GLN A 31 -13.25 -11.80 4.91
C GLN A 31 -12.90 -11.06 3.61
N TYR A 32 -13.68 -11.26 2.56
CA TYR A 32 -13.37 -10.79 1.21
C TYR A 32 -14.31 -9.68 0.74
N ARG A 33 -13.91 -8.97 -0.32
CA ARG A 33 -14.73 -7.94 -0.97
C ARG A 33 -14.79 -8.12 -2.48
N CYS A 34 -15.95 -7.85 -3.06
CA CYS A 34 -16.10 -7.85 -4.51
C CYS A 34 -15.30 -6.72 -5.16
N ILE A 35 -14.52 -7.05 -6.18
CA ILE A 35 -13.68 -6.09 -6.92
C ILE A 35 -14.50 -5.08 -7.75
N GLU A 36 -15.79 -5.35 -8.01
CA GLU A 36 -16.66 -4.48 -8.80
C GLU A 36 -17.46 -3.51 -7.90
N CYS A 37 -18.26 -4.04 -6.98
CA CYS A 37 -19.18 -3.26 -6.15
C CYS A 37 -18.73 -3.03 -4.70
N ASN A 38 -17.56 -3.54 -4.30
CA ASN A 38 -17.00 -3.39 -2.95
C ASN A 38 -17.88 -3.98 -1.82
N GLN A 39 -18.85 -4.84 -2.16
CA GLN A 39 -19.66 -5.54 -1.18
C GLN A 39 -18.91 -6.73 -0.57
N GLU A 40 -19.17 -6.97 0.70
CA GLU A 40 -18.61 -8.08 1.47
C GLU A 40 -19.00 -9.44 0.85
N ALA A 41 -18.03 -10.34 0.75
CA ALA A 41 -18.18 -11.68 0.21
C ALA A 41 -17.63 -12.72 1.21
N LYS A 42 -18.30 -13.87 1.31
CA LYS A 42 -17.93 -14.95 2.22
C LYS A 42 -16.77 -15.80 1.67
N GLU A 43 -16.73 -15.98 0.36
CA GLU A 43 -15.80 -16.87 -0.34
C GLU A 43 -15.47 -16.30 -1.73
N LEU A 44 -14.23 -16.45 -2.19
CA LEU A 44 -13.78 -16.02 -3.52
C LEU A 44 -14.06 -17.07 -4.60
N TYR A 45 -13.89 -18.34 -4.23
CA TYR A 45 -14.13 -19.51 -5.08
C TYR A 45 -14.84 -20.60 -4.29
N ARG A 46 -15.53 -21.49 -4.99
CA ARG A 46 -16.03 -22.76 -4.46
C ARG A 46 -15.27 -23.90 -5.09
N ASP A 47 -14.82 -24.81 -4.24
CA ASP A 47 -14.31 -26.10 -4.69
C ASP A 47 -15.50 -27.06 -4.84
N TYR A 48 -15.82 -27.44 -6.07
CA TYR A 48 -16.73 -28.53 -6.33
C TYR A 48 -15.90 -29.80 -6.29
N ASN A 49 -16.18 -30.68 -5.31
CA ASN A 49 -15.57 -32.01 -5.18
C ASN A 49 -15.27 -32.58 -6.57
N HIS A 50 -14.00 -32.92 -6.82
CA HIS A 50 -13.32 -33.20 -8.10
C HIS A 50 -12.29 -32.16 -8.56
N GLY A 51 -11.92 -31.19 -7.72
CA GLY A 51 -10.82 -30.25 -8.01
C GLY A 51 -11.18 -29.16 -9.02
N VAL A 52 -12.48 -28.95 -9.27
CA VAL A 52 -12.96 -27.88 -10.14
C VAL A 52 -13.26 -26.67 -9.27
N LEU A 53 -12.30 -25.74 -9.25
CA LEU A 53 -12.44 -24.43 -8.63
C LEU A 53 -13.31 -23.53 -9.52
N LYS A 54 -14.40 -23.00 -8.97
CA LYS A 54 -15.27 -22.05 -9.66
C LYS A 54 -15.36 -20.73 -8.90
N ILE A 55 -15.09 -19.62 -9.58
CA ILE A 55 -15.23 -18.28 -9.01
C ILE A 55 -16.67 -18.04 -8.54
N THR A 56 -16.81 -17.51 -7.33
CA THR A 56 -18.11 -17.17 -6.77
C THR A 56 -18.67 -15.91 -7.43
N ILE A 57 -19.97 -15.90 -7.72
CA ILE A 57 -20.67 -14.73 -8.27
C ILE A 57 -21.18 -13.84 -7.15
N CYS A 58 -20.97 -12.54 -7.26
CA CYS A 58 -21.42 -11.56 -6.29
C CYS A 58 -22.95 -11.44 -6.32
N LYS A 59 -23.61 -11.59 -5.17
CA LYS A 59 -25.08 -11.49 -5.05
C LYS A 59 -25.64 -10.12 -5.44
N SER A 60 -24.84 -9.06 -5.26
CA SER A 60 -25.29 -7.69 -5.50
C SER A 60 -25.12 -7.23 -6.95
N CYS A 61 -23.98 -7.54 -7.59
CA CYS A 61 -23.70 -7.07 -8.95
C CYS A 61 -23.71 -8.16 -10.02
N GLN A 62 -23.93 -9.43 -9.64
CA GLN A 62 -24.00 -10.58 -10.54
C GLN A 62 -22.75 -10.79 -11.42
N LYS A 63 -21.62 -10.20 -11.03
CA LYS A 63 -20.29 -10.37 -11.65
C LYS A 63 -19.41 -11.28 -10.77
N PRO A 64 -18.35 -11.91 -11.31
CA PRO A 64 -17.40 -12.65 -10.50
C PRO A 64 -16.84 -11.78 -9.37
N VAL A 65 -16.79 -12.32 -8.15
CA VAL A 65 -16.36 -11.60 -6.94
C VAL A 65 -14.94 -11.08 -7.11
N ASP A 66 -14.05 -11.92 -7.64
CA ASP A 66 -12.68 -11.57 -7.96
C ASP A 66 -12.16 -12.45 -9.12
N LYS A 67 -11.83 -11.82 -10.25
CA LYS A 67 -11.25 -12.52 -11.41
C LYS A 67 -9.73 -12.59 -11.35
N TYR A 68 -9.07 -11.77 -10.54
CA TYR A 68 -7.61 -11.67 -10.51
C TYR A 68 -6.96 -12.85 -9.79
N ILE A 69 -7.73 -13.68 -9.08
CA ILE A 69 -7.22 -14.89 -8.43
C ILE A 69 -6.65 -15.91 -9.43
N GLU A 70 -7.12 -15.88 -10.68
CA GLU A 70 -6.63 -16.74 -11.78
C GLU A 70 -5.51 -16.06 -12.59
N TYR A 71 -5.30 -14.76 -12.41
CA TYR A 71 -4.36 -14.01 -13.22
C TYR A 71 -2.97 -14.07 -12.61
N ASP A 72 -1.96 -14.08 -13.49
CA ASP A 72 -0.57 -13.94 -13.07
C ASP A 72 -0.35 -12.57 -12.39
N PRO A 73 0.45 -12.51 -11.30
CA PRO A 73 0.82 -11.26 -10.63
C PRO A 73 1.30 -10.13 -11.56
N VAL A 74 1.94 -10.44 -12.68
CA VAL A 74 2.38 -9.44 -13.68
C VAL A 74 1.18 -8.72 -14.31
N ILE A 75 0.10 -9.44 -14.63
CA ILE A 75 -1.13 -8.84 -15.19
C ILE A 75 -1.83 -7.98 -14.14
N ILE A 76 -1.79 -8.41 -12.88
CA ILE A 76 -2.33 -7.62 -11.75
C ILE A 76 -1.54 -6.33 -11.60
N LEU A 77 -0.20 -6.40 -11.67
CA LEU A 77 0.70 -5.24 -11.62
C LEU A 77 0.42 -4.26 -12.77
N ILE A 78 0.29 -4.73 -14.01
CA ILE A 78 -0.05 -3.88 -15.15
C ILE A 78 -1.39 -3.17 -14.93
N ASN A 79 -2.41 -3.89 -14.46
CA ASN A 79 -3.72 -3.27 -14.19
C ASN A 79 -3.67 -2.30 -13.00
N ALA A 80 -2.79 -2.54 -12.02
CA ALA A 80 -2.51 -1.57 -10.97
C ALA A 80 -1.85 -0.31 -11.55
N ILE A 81 -0.82 -0.46 -12.40
CA ILE A 81 -0.16 0.65 -13.12
C ILE A 81 -1.16 1.43 -13.98
N LEU A 82 -2.17 0.77 -14.55
CA LEU A 82 -3.25 1.43 -15.27
C LEU A 82 -4.29 2.11 -14.35
N CYS A 83 -4.02 2.21 -13.05
CA CYS A 83 -4.91 2.79 -12.04
C CYS A 83 -6.31 2.15 -12.01
N LYS A 84 -6.47 0.87 -12.41
CA LYS A 84 -7.77 0.21 -12.42
C LYS A 84 -8.24 -0.10 -10.99
N ALA A 85 -9.42 0.39 -10.63
CA ALA A 85 -10.02 0.20 -9.30
C ALA A 85 -10.06 -1.27 -8.86
N GLN A 86 -10.35 -2.17 -9.80
CA GLN A 86 -10.51 -3.60 -9.53
C GLN A 86 -9.21 -4.24 -9.05
N ALA A 87 -8.06 -3.87 -9.62
CA ALA A 87 -6.74 -4.37 -9.22
C ALA A 87 -6.37 -3.89 -7.80
N TYR A 88 -6.63 -2.61 -7.48
CA TYR A 88 -6.43 -2.09 -6.12
C TYR A 88 -7.30 -2.83 -5.09
N ARG A 89 -8.56 -3.15 -5.42
CA ARG A 89 -9.45 -3.90 -4.51
C ARG A 89 -8.97 -5.32 -4.28
N HIS A 90 -8.54 -6.01 -5.33
CA HIS A 90 -7.96 -7.34 -5.23
C HIS A 90 -6.73 -7.35 -4.30
N VAL A 91 -5.77 -6.46 -4.55
CA VAL A 91 -4.52 -6.39 -3.78
C VAL A 91 -4.78 -5.98 -2.32
N LEU A 92 -5.71 -5.06 -2.07
CA LEU A 92 -5.93 -4.50 -0.74
C LEU A 92 -6.82 -5.36 0.16
N PHE A 93 -7.84 -6.00 -0.40
CA PHE A 93 -8.87 -6.70 0.37
C PHE A 93 -8.84 -8.22 0.22
N ASN A 94 -8.44 -8.73 -0.94
CA ASN A 94 -8.51 -10.17 -1.25
C ASN A 94 -7.15 -10.87 -1.25
N THR A 95 -6.06 -10.11 -1.14
CA THR A 95 -4.68 -10.63 -1.11
C THR A 95 -4.01 -10.29 0.22
N GLN A 96 -3.24 -11.24 0.75
CA GLN A 96 -2.41 -11.01 1.93
C GLN A 96 -0.97 -10.68 1.52
N ILE A 97 -0.73 -9.44 1.10
CA ILE A 97 0.63 -8.98 0.79
C ILE A 97 1.29 -8.50 2.08
N ASN A 98 2.38 -9.15 2.50
CA ASN A 98 3.20 -8.69 3.64
C ASN A 98 4.41 -7.84 3.21
N ILE A 99 4.49 -7.48 1.93
CA ILE A 99 5.67 -6.84 1.31
C ILE A 99 5.60 -5.30 1.39
N HIS A 100 4.50 -4.73 1.90
CA HIS A 100 4.28 -3.27 1.92
C HIS A 100 5.40 -2.46 2.58
N GLY A 101 5.98 -2.95 3.69
CA GLY A 101 7.07 -2.28 4.38
C GLY A 101 8.36 -2.27 3.56
N LYS A 102 8.71 -3.41 2.97
CA LYS A 102 9.89 -3.53 2.08
C LYS A 102 9.73 -2.63 0.85
N LEU A 103 8.54 -2.65 0.24
CA LEU A 103 8.21 -1.81 -0.90
C LEU A 103 8.36 -0.32 -0.57
N CYS A 104 7.90 0.10 0.62
CA CYS A 104 8.08 1.47 1.08
C CYS A 104 9.56 1.88 1.14
N ILE A 105 10.42 1.03 1.72
CA ILE A 105 11.86 1.28 1.80
C ILE A 105 12.46 1.41 0.40
N PHE A 106 12.13 0.52 -0.53
CA PHE A 106 12.60 0.62 -1.91
C PHE A 106 12.13 1.90 -2.61
N CYS A 107 10.87 2.30 -2.42
CA CYS A 107 10.35 3.55 -2.97
C CYS A 107 11.08 4.78 -2.41
N LEU A 108 11.38 4.79 -1.11
CA LEU A 108 12.15 5.86 -0.46
C LEU A 108 13.60 5.90 -0.97
N LEU A 109 14.24 4.74 -1.14
CA LEU A 109 15.58 4.66 -1.72
C LEU A 109 15.61 5.18 -3.16
N CYS A 110 14.62 4.83 -3.98
CA CYS A 110 14.53 5.34 -5.37
C CYS A 110 14.39 6.86 -5.41
N GLU A 111 13.60 7.44 -4.51
CA GLU A 111 13.42 8.88 -4.43
C GLU A 111 14.65 9.60 -3.88
N ALA A 112 15.28 9.05 -2.84
CA ALA A 112 16.53 9.56 -2.28
C ALA A 112 17.64 9.55 -3.34
N TYR A 113 17.76 8.44 -4.07
CA TYR A 113 18.70 8.29 -5.16
C TYR A 113 18.46 9.32 -6.27
N LEU A 114 17.21 9.53 -6.68
CA LEU A 114 16.88 10.53 -7.70
C LEU A 114 17.32 11.94 -7.27
N ARG A 115 17.02 12.35 -6.04
CA ARG A 115 17.39 13.67 -5.51
C ARG A 115 18.90 13.83 -5.42
N TRP A 116 19.58 12.80 -4.94
CA TRP A 116 21.04 12.77 -4.85
C TRP A 116 21.71 12.81 -6.24
N TRP A 117 21.16 12.09 -7.22
CA TRP A 117 21.64 12.11 -8.60
C TRP A 117 21.47 13.50 -9.23
N GLN A 118 20.32 14.15 -9.03
CA GLN A 118 20.06 15.52 -9.52
C GLN A 118 21.01 16.56 -8.89
N LEU A 119 21.40 16.37 -7.62
CA LEU A 119 22.35 17.25 -6.95
C LEU A 119 23.78 17.10 -7.48
N GLN A 120 24.18 15.88 -7.85
CA GLN A 120 25.51 15.65 -8.42
C GLN A 120 25.68 16.27 -9.81
N ASP A 121 24.64 16.22 -10.63
CA ASP A 121 24.66 16.90 -11.94
C ASP A 121 24.87 18.42 -11.79
N SER A 122 24.36 18.99 -10.69
CA SER A 122 24.50 20.42 -10.39
C SER A 122 25.87 20.81 -9.79
N ASN A 123 26.58 19.88 -9.13
CA ASN A 123 27.77 20.15 -8.31
C ASN A 123 29.09 19.63 -8.92
N GLN A 124 29.26 19.65 -10.24
CA GLN A 124 30.49 19.21 -10.94
C GLN A 124 31.76 20.08 -10.68
N ASN A 125 31.99 20.58 -9.47
CA ASN A 125 33.20 21.35 -9.12
C ASN A 125 34.12 20.56 -8.17
N THR A 126 35.34 20.37 -8.67
CA THR A 126 36.51 19.61 -8.19
C THR A 126 36.95 19.87 -6.73
N ALA A 127 37.12 18.81 -5.92
CA ALA A 127 37.85 18.80 -4.64
C ALA A 127 38.37 17.35 -4.33
N PRO A 128 39.04 17.03 -3.21
CA PRO A 128 39.84 15.79 -3.05
C PRO A 128 39.03 14.53 -2.64
N ASP A 129 39.45 13.37 -3.15
CA ASP A 129 38.65 12.14 -3.30
C ASP A 129 38.12 11.47 -2.02
N ASP A 130 38.86 11.50 -0.90
CA ASP A 130 38.47 10.75 0.31
C ASP A 130 37.43 11.48 1.19
N LEU A 131 37.57 12.80 1.35
CA LEU A 131 36.56 13.64 2.02
C LEU A 131 35.27 13.70 1.19
N ILE A 132 35.41 13.68 -0.13
CA ILE A 132 34.28 13.64 -1.07
C ILE A 132 33.49 12.35 -0.95
N ARG A 133 34.14 11.19 -0.79
CA ARG A 133 33.41 9.92 -0.69
C ARG A 133 32.52 9.89 0.55
N TYR A 134 33.05 10.33 1.69
CA TYR A 134 32.29 10.43 2.94
C TYR A 134 31.19 11.51 2.85
N ALA A 135 31.49 12.69 2.29
CA ALA A 135 30.51 13.76 2.10
C ALA A 135 29.35 13.33 1.18
N LYS A 136 29.65 12.62 0.08
CA LYS A 136 28.65 12.09 -0.86
C LYS A 136 27.73 11.03 -0.22
N GLU A 137 28.24 10.21 0.68
CA GLU A 137 27.44 9.25 1.45
C GLU A 137 26.50 9.97 2.43
N TRP A 138 26.98 11.00 3.12
CA TRP A 138 26.14 11.83 4.01
C TRP A 138 25.04 12.58 3.27
N ASP A 139 25.34 13.13 2.09
CA ASP A 139 24.33 13.77 1.24
C ASP A 139 23.22 12.79 0.86
N PHE A 140 23.57 11.53 0.58
CA PHE A 140 22.58 10.49 0.31
C PHE A 140 21.67 10.21 1.52
N TYR A 141 22.24 10.01 2.72
CA TYR A 141 21.46 9.77 3.94
C TYR A 141 20.56 10.96 4.29
N ARG A 142 21.05 12.18 4.06
CA ARG A 142 20.27 13.40 4.23
C ARG A 142 19.09 13.45 3.27
N MET A 143 19.30 13.18 1.98
CA MET A 143 18.21 13.11 0.99
C MET A 143 17.20 12.02 1.31
N PHE A 144 17.64 10.89 1.83
CA PHE A 144 16.77 9.82 2.30
C PHE A 144 15.91 10.25 3.50
N ALA A 145 16.51 10.91 4.49
CA ALA A 145 15.78 11.41 5.65
C ALA A 145 14.73 12.46 5.26
N ILE A 146 15.09 13.39 4.37
CA ILE A 146 14.15 14.41 3.84
C ILE A 146 13.00 13.73 3.08
N ALA A 147 13.30 12.79 2.17
CA ALA A 147 12.26 12.06 1.43
C ALA A 147 11.33 11.26 2.37
N ALA A 148 11.87 10.65 3.42
CA ALA A 148 11.08 9.95 4.42
C ALA A 148 10.17 10.90 5.22
N LEU A 149 10.67 12.07 5.61
CA LEU A 149 9.89 13.09 6.31
C LEU A 149 8.76 13.65 5.45
N GLU A 150 9.03 13.98 4.19
CA GLU A 150 8.02 14.44 3.24
C GLU A 150 6.92 13.39 3.01
N GLN A 151 7.32 12.13 2.77
CA GLN A 151 6.36 11.04 2.63
C GLN A 151 5.49 10.85 3.89
N THR A 152 6.10 10.99 5.06
CA THR A 152 5.39 10.89 6.34
C THR A 152 4.43 12.06 6.51
N ALA A 153 4.86 13.29 6.21
CA ALA A 153 4.04 14.50 6.27
C ALA A 153 2.83 14.40 5.33
N TYR A 154 3.04 13.91 4.10
CA TYR A 154 1.99 13.64 3.13
C TYR A 154 0.93 12.68 3.69
N PHE A 155 1.36 11.54 4.26
CA PHE A 155 0.45 10.58 4.89
C PHE A 155 -0.27 11.18 6.09
N ILE A 156 0.44 11.86 6.98
CA ILE A 156 -0.16 12.55 8.15
C ILE A 156 -1.24 13.50 7.67
N GLY A 157 -1.01 14.28 6.62
CA GLY A 157 -1.99 15.23 6.09
C GLY A 157 -3.25 14.61 5.48
N ILE A 158 -3.13 13.41 4.91
CA ILE A 158 -4.29 12.62 4.49
C ILE A 158 -5.05 12.11 5.72
N PHE A 159 -4.33 11.55 6.70
CA PHE A 159 -4.96 10.99 7.91
C PHE A 159 -5.66 12.05 8.75
N THR A 160 -5.06 13.23 8.94
CA THR A 160 -5.64 14.33 9.72
C THR A 160 -6.90 14.87 9.06
N PHE A 161 -6.88 15.12 7.74
CA PHE A 161 -8.06 15.57 7.01
C PHE A 161 -9.21 14.57 7.10
N LEU A 162 -8.91 13.27 6.88
CA LEU A 162 -9.92 12.22 7.00
C LEU A 162 -10.41 12.05 8.43
N TRP A 163 -9.58 12.27 9.44
CA TRP A 163 -9.97 12.27 10.84
C TRP A 163 -10.94 13.40 11.16
N VAL A 164 -10.74 14.59 10.59
CA VAL A 164 -11.56 15.80 10.83
C VAL A 164 -12.90 15.75 10.11
N GLU A 165 -12.96 15.22 8.88
CA GLU A 165 -14.19 15.16 8.07
C GLU A 165 -15.11 13.99 8.45
N ARG A 166 -14.55 12.88 8.93
CA ARG A 166 -15.30 11.65 9.27
C ARG A 166 -16.05 11.60 10.62
N PRO A 167 -15.85 12.46 11.64
CA PRO A 167 -16.63 12.39 12.87
C PRO A 167 -18.10 12.74 12.64
N MET A 168 -18.40 13.51 11.58
CA MET A 168 -19.78 13.94 11.26
C MET A 168 -20.60 12.94 10.44
N THR A 169 -20.01 11.89 9.84
CA THR A 169 -20.71 11.08 8.81
C THR A 169 -20.69 9.55 8.96
N ALA A 170 -20.02 8.91 9.93
CA ALA A 170 -20.00 7.43 9.96
C ALA A 170 -19.95 6.74 11.34
N LYS A 171 -20.83 5.74 11.51
CA LYS A 171 -20.92 4.78 12.64
C LYS A 171 -19.90 3.61 12.60
N LYS A 172 -18.99 3.56 11.61
CA LYS A 172 -17.96 2.49 11.48
C LYS A 172 -16.56 3.09 11.64
N LYS A 173 -15.76 2.53 12.56
CA LYS A 173 -14.36 2.93 12.77
C LYS A 173 -13.55 2.74 11.48
N PRO A 174 -12.75 3.74 11.05
CA PRO A 174 -11.87 3.58 9.91
C PRO A 174 -10.73 2.61 10.22
N ASN A 175 -10.47 1.67 9.30
CA ASN A 175 -9.31 0.79 9.38
C ASN A 175 -8.07 1.57 8.93
N PHE A 176 -7.44 2.34 9.83
CA PHE A 176 -6.23 3.12 9.54
C PHE A 176 -5.10 2.29 8.95
N ILE A 177 -4.93 1.06 9.42
CA ILE A 177 -3.93 0.10 8.92
C ILE A 177 -4.17 -0.23 7.45
N LEU A 178 -5.43 -0.39 7.04
CA LEU A 178 -5.78 -0.68 5.66
C LEU A 178 -5.50 0.54 4.75
N LEU A 179 -5.84 1.74 5.21
CA LEU A 179 -5.54 2.97 4.49
C LEU A 179 -4.03 3.19 4.35
N LEU A 180 -3.26 2.95 5.41
CA LEU A 180 -1.80 3.00 5.37
C LEU A 180 -1.26 1.99 4.35
N LYS A 181 -1.72 0.74 4.37
CA LYS A 181 -1.33 -0.27 3.37
C LYS A 181 -1.65 0.18 1.94
N ALA A 182 -2.80 0.80 1.72
CA ALA A 182 -3.21 1.31 0.40
C ALA A 182 -2.31 2.47 -0.07
N LEU A 183 -1.95 3.38 0.84
CA LEU A 183 -1.04 4.51 0.56
C LEU A 183 0.41 4.06 0.30
N LEU A 184 0.90 3.08 1.07
CA LEU A 184 2.19 2.44 0.84
C LEU A 184 2.22 1.69 -0.48
N LEU A 185 1.15 0.97 -0.80
CA LEU A 185 1.00 0.31 -2.08
C LEU A 185 1.01 1.34 -3.21
N SER A 186 0.17 2.36 -3.18
CA SER A 186 0.07 3.36 -4.26
C SER A 186 1.37 4.13 -4.56
N SER A 187 2.31 4.13 -3.61
CA SER A 187 3.66 4.66 -3.80
C SER A 187 4.58 3.78 -4.67
N TYR A 188 4.17 2.57 -5.09
CA TYR A 188 4.95 1.67 -5.96
C TYR A 188 5.41 2.33 -7.27
N GLY A 189 4.70 3.36 -7.73
CA GLY A 189 5.03 4.07 -8.97
C GLY A 189 6.41 4.72 -8.94
N LYS A 190 6.98 4.96 -7.74
CA LYS A 190 8.36 5.43 -7.57
C LYS A 190 9.40 4.42 -8.08
N LEU A 191 9.07 3.13 -8.17
CA LEU A 191 9.97 2.13 -8.77
C LEU A 191 10.13 2.30 -10.29
N LEU A 192 9.18 2.97 -10.96
CA LEU A 192 9.31 3.31 -12.38
C LEU A 192 10.44 4.32 -12.65
N LEU A 193 11.01 4.92 -11.59
CA LEU A 193 12.20 5.76 -11.68
C LEU A 193 13.43 4.96 -12.11
N ILE A 194 13.54 3.68 -11.70
CA ILE A 194 14.71 2.84 -12.01
C ILE A 194 14.92 2.73 -13.53
N PRO A 195 13.95 2.26 -14.34
CA PRO A 195 14.12 2.20 -15.78
C PRO A 195 14.24 3.59 -16.42
N ALA A 196 13.60 4.62 -15.84
CA ALA A 196 13.70 5.99 -16.35
C ALA A 196 15.11 6.58 -16.21
N VAL A 197 15.83 6.22 -15.14
CA VAL A 197 17.22 6.67 -14.92
C VAL A 197 18.24 5.79 -15.64
N ILE A 198 18.01 4.46 -15.69
CA ILE A 198 18.90 3.54 -16.43
C ILE A 198 18.91 3.87 -17.92
N TRP A 199 17.75 4.23 -18.48
CA TRP A 199 17.61 4.52 -19.89
C TRP A 199 17.73 6.03 -20.17
N GLU A 200 18.90 6.58 -19.84
CA GLU A 200 19.23 7.99 -19.93
C GLU A 200 18.96 8.55 -21.34
N HIS A 201 17.97 9.43 -21.44
CA HIS A 201 17.51 10.06 -22.68
C HIS A 201 17.28 11.56 -22.47
N ASP A 202 17.29 12.35 -23.54
CA ASP A 202 17.02 13.80 -23.51
C ASP A 202 15.67 14.16 -22.85
N TYR A 203 14.73 13.20 -22.80
CA TYR A 203 13.40 13.35 -22.21
C TYR A 203 13.29 12.94 -20.73
N THR A 204 14.40 12.62 -20.06
CA THR A 204 14.46 12.27 -18.63
C THR A 204 13.64 13.23 -17.74
N PRO A 205 13.75 14.58 -17.83
CA PRO A 205 12.99 15.47 -16.96
C PRO A 205 11.47 15.40 -17.18
N LEU A 206 11.01 15.13 -18.41
CA LEU A 206 9.59 14.92 -18.70
C LEU A 206 9.11 13.59 -18.11
N CYS A 207 9.90 12.52 -18.26
CA CYS A 207 9.59 11.22 -17.68
C CYS A 207 9.42 11.31 -16.15
N LEU A 208 10.33 12.01 -15.46
CA LEU A 208 10.25 12.22 -14.01
C LEU A 208 8.99 12.99 -13.60
N LYS A 209 8.60 14.03 -14.35
CA LYS A 209 7.34 14.75 -14.12
C LYS A 209 6.13 13.83 -14.30
N LEU A 210 6.12 12.99 -15.33
CA LEU A 210 5.04 12.03 -15.57
C LEU A 210 4.95 10.99 -14.45
N ILE A 211 6.07 10.47 -13.95
CA ILE A 211 6.09 9.53 -12.82
C ILE A 211 5.52 10.18 -11.56
N LYS A 212 5.84 11.45 -11.28
CA LYS A 212 5.23 12.19 -10.15
C LYS A 212 3.71 12.32 -10.30
N VAL A 213 3.21 12.71 -11.47
CA VAL A 213 1.77 12.79 -11.76
C VAL A 213 1.09 11.42 -11.64
N PHE A 214 1.77 10.36 -12.10
CA PHE A 214 1.31 9.00 -12.00
C PHE A 214 1.16 8.55 -10.54
N VAL A 215 2.18 8.76 -9.70
CA VAL A 215 2.13 8.45 -8.26
C VAL A 215 1.00 9.21 -7.57
N LEU A 216 0.80 10.48 -7.91
CA LEU A 216 -0.31 11.28 -7.36
C LEU A 216 -1.68 10.70 -7.76
N THR A 217 -1.83 10.31 -9.03
CA THR A 217 -3.07 9.69 -9.54
C THR A 217 -3.33 8.33 -8.90
N SER A 218 -2.28 7.54 -8.67
CA SER A 218 -2.32 6.26 -7.95
C SER A 218 -2.77 6.45 -6.50
N ASN A 219 -2.24 7.44 -5.79
CA ASN A 219 -2.63 7.78 -4.41
C ASN A 219 -4.12 8.18 -4.34
N PHE A 220 -4.57 9.04 -5.26
CA PHE A 220 -5.99 9.42 -5.37
C PHE A 220 -6.89 8.19 -5.53
N GLN A 221 -6.51 7.28 -6.43
CA GLN A 221 -7.27 6.08 -6.70
C GLN A 221 -7.30 5.14 -5.49
N ALA A 222 -6.18 4.98 -4.78
CA ALA A 222 -6.09 4.16 -3.57
C ALA A 222 -6.98 4.69 -2.45
N ILE A 223 -6.98 6.01 -2.20
CA ILE A 223 -7.86 6.66 -1.22
C ILE A 223 -9.32 6.39 -1.57
N LYS A 224 -9.70 6.65 -2.83
CA LYS A 224 -11.07 6.44 -3.31
C LYS A 224 -11.53 4.99 -3.16
N VAL A 225 -10.69 4.03 -3.55
CA VAL A 225 -11.00 2.60 -3.51
C VAL A 225 -11.13 2.10 -2.06
N THR A 226 -10.22 2.51 -1.18
CA THR A 226 -10.19 2.07 0.22
C THR A 226 -11.40 2.59 1.01
N LEU A 227 -11.71 3.87 0.80
CA LEU A 227 -12.70 4.59 1.60
C LEU A 227 -14.11 4.57 0.99
N ASN A 228 -14.24 4.19 -0.28
CA ASN A 228 -15.48 4.19 -1.06
C ASN A 228 -16.26 5.51 -0.95
N ILE A 229 -15.54 6.63 -0.99
CA ILE A 229 -16.08 7.99 -0.84
C ILE A 229 -16.20 8.70 -2.17
N ASN A 230 -16.94 9.81 -2.15
CA ASN A 230 -17.09 10.71 -3.29
C ASN A 230 -15.73 11.16 -3.86
N ARG A 231 -15.70 11.37 -5.17
CA ARG A 231 -14.53 11.85 -5.92
C ARG A 231 -13.96 13.14 -5.32
N LYS A 232 -14.84 14.05 -4.91
CA LYS A 232 -14.48 15.35 -4.31
C LYS A 232 -13.74 15.19 -2.98
N LEU A 233 -14.25 14.35 -2.06
CA LEU A 233 -13.62 14.15 -0.75
C LEU A 233 -12.26 13.44 -0.87
N SER A 234 -12.14 12.47 -1.79
CA SER A 234 -10.84 11.83 -2.08
C SER A 234 -9.83 12.84 -2.62
N PHE A 235 -10.29 13.77 -3.45
CA PHE A 235 -9.44 14.82 -4.02
C PHE A 235 -8.98 15.81 -2.94
N LEU A 236 -9.90 16.27 -2.09
CA LEU A 236 -9.58 17.16 -0.97
C LEU A 236 -8.58 16.52 0.01
N ALA A 237 -8.74 15.23 0.34
CA ALA A 237 -7.80 14.50 1.19
C ALA A 237 -6.39 14.40 0.58
N MET A 238 -6.32 14.25 -0.75
CA MET A 238 -5.04 14.26 -1.45
C MET A 238 -4.41 15.66 -1.44
N VAL A 239 -5.20 16.71 -1.65
CA VAL A 239 -4.73 18.11 -1.62
C VAL A 239 -4.25 18.48 -0.22
N SER A 240 -4.95 18.08 0.85
CA SER A 240 -4.50 18.33 2.22
C SER A 240 -3.16 17.65 2.53
N GLY A 241 -2.95 16.43 2.03
CA GLY A 241 -1.65 15.75 2.09
C GLY A 241 -0.55 16.54 1.41
N LEU A 242 -0.77 16.99 0.17
CA LEU A 242 0.19 17.79 -0.59
C LEU A 242 0.49 19.15 0.07
N LEU A 243 -0.51 19.78 0.68
CA LEU A 243 -0.32 21.04 1.40
C LEU A 243 0.59 20.84 2.61
N LEU A 244 0.37 19.79 3.41
CA LEU A 244 1.22 19.51 4.57
C LEU A 244 2.64 19.10 4.18
N GLU A 245 2.81 18.35 3.10
CA GLU A 245 4.11 18.08 2.50
C GLU A 245 4.80 19.39 2.10
N SER A 246 4.12 20.28 1.37
CA SER A 246 4.67 21.56 0.92
C SER A 246 5.05 22.49 2.07
N ILE A 247 4.23 22.52 3.13
CA ILE A 247 4.52 23.28 4.36
C ILE A 247 5.79 22.74 5.04
N MET A 248 5.93 21.42 5.11
CA MET A 248 7.13 20.80 5.69
C MET A 248 8.38 21.14 4.87
N VAL A 249 8.31 21.03 3.54
CA VAL A 249 9.42 21.41 2.65
C VAL A 249 9.80 22.88 2.83
N TYR A 250 8.82 23.77 2.88
CA TYR A 250 9.05 25.19 3.10
C TYR A 250 9.73 25.45 4.46
N PHE A 251 9.27 24.78 5.52
CA PHE A 251 9.86 24.90 6.85
C PHE A 251 11.32 24.43 6.87
N PHE A 252 11.63 23.30 6.24
CA PHE A 252 13.01 22.81 6.14
C PHE A 252 13.91 23.77 5.36
N GLN A 253 13.43 24.33 4.24
CA GLN A 253 14.18 25.32 3.46
C GLN A 253 14.44 26.60 4.26
N SER A 254 13.44 27.09 4.99
CA SER A 254 13.58 28.26 5.87
C SER A 254 14.62 28.01 6.96
N MET A 255 14.56 26.84 7.62
CA MET A 255 15.49 26.48 8.68
C MET A 255 16.93 26.32 8.16
N GLU A 256 17.10 25.77 6.95
CA GLU A 256 18.40 25.68 6.28
C GLU A 256 18.99 27.06 5.97
N TRP A 257 18.15 27.99 5.53
CA TRP A 257 18.56 29.37 5.26
C TRP A 257 19.01 30.09 6.53
N ASP A 258 18.25 29.93 7.62
CA ASP A 258 18.58 30.55 8.91
C ASP A 258 19.90 29.99 9.48
N VAL A 259 20.09 28.67 9.46
CA VAL A 259 21.35 28.04 9.89
C VAL A 259 22.53 28.46 9.01
N GLY A 260 22.33 28.59 7.70
CA GLY A 260 23.36 29.08 6.77
C GLY A 260 23.75 30.54 7.05
N SER A 261 22.78 31.39 7.37
CA SER A 261 22.98 32.78 7.77
C SER A 261 23.75 32.89 9.08
N ASP A 262 23.38 32.12 10.11
CA ASP A 262 24.05 32.12 11.40
C ASP A 262 25.50 31.63 11.29
N CYS A 263 25.76 30.60 10.48
CA CYS A 263 27.12 30.10 10.24
C CYS A 263 27.99 31.12 9.47
N ALA A 264 27.40 31.87 8.54
CA ALA A 264 28.09 32.96 7.85
C ALA A 264 28.43 34.13 8.79
N ILE A 265 27.55 34.45 9.74
CA ILE A 265 27.78 35.48 10.76
C ILE A 265 28.92 35.08 11.69
N TYR A 266 28.96 33.84 12.19
CA TYR A 266 30.07 33.35 13.01
C TYR A 266 31.41 33.38 12.25
N LYS A 267 31.42 32.94 10.99
CA LYS A 267 32.64 32.98 10.15
C LYS A 267 33.12 34.40 9.86
N SER A 268 32.25 35.40 9.94
CA SER A 268 32.61 36.82 9.80
C SER A 268 33.17 37.46 11.07
N GLN A 269 32.97 36.84 12.24
CA GLN A 269 33.49 37.34 13.53
C GLN A 269 34.86 36.75 13.90
N ASP A 270 35.29 35.67 13.24
CA ASP A 270 36.58 35.01 13.46
C ASP A 270 37.73 35.55 12.57
N PHE A 271 37.58 36.74 11.97
CA PHE A 271 38.64 37.44 11.20
C PHE A 271 38.97 38.82 11.76
#